data_AF-A0A0W8CRU2-F1
#
_entry.id   AF-A0A0W8CRU2-F1
#
_cell.length_a   1.000
_cell.length_b   1.000
_cell.length_c   1.000
_cell.angle_alpha   90.00
_cell.angle_beta   90.00
_cell.angle_gamma   90.00
#
_symmetry.space_group_name_H-M   'P 1'
#
loop_
_entity.id
_entity.type
_entity.pdbx_description
1 polymer ?
#
loop_
_entity_poly.entity_id
_entity_poly.type
_entity_poly.pdbx_seq_one_letter_code
_entity_poly.pdbx_strand_id
1 'polypeptide(L)'
;MEIMAGVRVACRADSRIQPLGHVVQMIDEFADVSPFWTLLGAVKLGSARLVHRVLCHTCESLRDQNNLQQFEHATRPAAVMGNLQVMQLLHEVGVVALNNTTAVAAALSGDLSFLKWVQATAPRLFHHARSWAEQVEFDVAAERGCLNTVQWLVEAFPGTVWSLGPAALGGNLETVKWLHEHANLGEEGCTPDAVDHAAGSGHLDVVQFLYANRTEGGTAIAAVLTEERGMFEVLRLFAEQNIGLVIPGEEDEDL
;
A
#
# COMPACT_ATOMS: atom_id res chain seq x y z
N MET A 1 -3.34 -19.42 -33.75
CA MET A 1 -3.73 -20.47 -32.78
C MET A 1 -3.57 -21.89 -33.34
N GLU A 2 -3.86 -22.15 -34.62
CA GLU A 2 -3.80 -23.51 -35.21
C GLU A 2 -2.40 -24.15 -35.23
N ILE A 3 -1.34 -23.36 -35.44
CA ILE A 3 0.03 -23.87 -35.56
C ILE A 3 0.54 -24.51 -34.25
N MET A 4 0.26 -23.90 -33.09
CA MET A 4 0.75 -24.40 -31.80
C MET A 4 -0.06 -25.59 -31.25
N ALA A 5 -1.33 -25.72 -31.63
CA ALA A 5 -2.13 -26.91 -31.30
C ALA A 5 -1.57 -28.15 -32.00
N GLY A 6 -1.18 -28.04 -33.28
CA GLY A 6 -0.52 -29.10 -34.03
C GLY A 6 0.83 -29.51 -33.43
N VAL A 7 1.65 -28.54 -33.01
CA VAL A 7 2.96 -28.79 -32.37
C VAL A 7 2.81 -29.50 -31.03
N ARG A 8 1.81 -29.14 -30.20
CA ARG A 8 1.54 -29.85 -28.93
C ARG A 8 1.07 -31.29 -29.14
N VAL A 9 0.27 -31.54 -30.17
CA VAL A 9 -0.16 -32.91 -30.53
C VAL A 9 1.03 -33.73 -31.02
N ALA A 10 1.90 -33.15 -31.85
CA ALA A 10 3.12 -33.81 -32.32
C ALA A 10 4.08 -34.16 -31.18
N CYS A 11 4.31 -33.23 -30.23
CA CYS A 11 5.18 -33.47 -29.07
C CYS A 11 4.65 -34.53 -28.09
N ARG A 12 3.33 -34.76 -28.07
CA ARG A 12 2.70 -35.84 -27.29
C ARG A 12 2.72 -37.19 -28.01
N ALA A 13 2.80 -37.19 -29.35
CA ALA A 13 2.73 -38.39 -30.17
C ALA A 13 4.11 -39.04 -30.44
N ASP A 14 5.21 -38.29 -30.38
CA ASP A 14 6.57 -38.81 -30.62
C ASP A 14 7.49 -38.56 -29.42
N SER A 15 8.00 -39.65 -28.84
CA SER A 15 8.83 -39.67 -27.63
C SER A 15 10.20 -39.02 -27.80
N ARG A 16 10.67 -38.80 -29.04
CA ARG A 16 11.96 -38.15 -29.33
C ARG A 16 11.91 -36.62 -29.21
N ILE A 17 10.72 -36.04 -29.42
CA ILE A 17 10.50 -34.58 -29.36
C ILE A 17 9.74 -34.15 -28.10
N GLN A 18 9.19 -35.10 -27.34
CA GLN A 18 8.62 -34.88 -26.00
C GLN A 18 9.54 -34.07 -25.04
N PRO A 19 10.88 -34.27 -25.01
CA PRO A 19 11.76 -33.48 -24.15
C PRO A 19 11.80 -31.99 -24.49
N LEU A 20 11.40 -31.61 -25.72
CA LEU A 20 11.31 -30.23 -26.19
C LEU A 20 10.01 -29.53 -25.75
N GLY A 21 9.21 -30.14 -24.86
CA GLY A 21 8.00 -29.51 -24.32
C GLY A 21 8.25 -28.13 -23.69
N HIS A 22 9.42 -27.92 -23.08
CA HIS A 22 9.85 -26.62 -22.58
C HIS A 22 10.08 -25.59 -23.71
N VAL A 23 10.57 -26.01 -24.89
CA VAL A 23 10.73 -25.15 -26.06
C VAL A 23 9.37 -24.78 -26.64
N VAL A 24 8.41 -25.71 -26.68
CA VAL A 24 7.04 -25.42 -27.10
C VAL A 24 6.37 -24.44 -26.14
N GLN A 25 6.62 -24.57 -24.83
CA GLN A 25 6.16 -23.63 -23.83
C GLN A 25 6.82 -22.25 -24.00
N MET A 26 8.13 -22.18 -24.25
CA MET A 26 8.83 -20.93 -24.59
C MET A 26 8.32 -20.32 -25.91
N ILE A 27 7.98 -21.14 -26.91
CA ILE A 27 7.42 -20.68 -28.18
C ILE A 27 5.97 -20.22 -27.99
N ASP A 28 5.18 -20.84 -27.11
CA ASP A 28 3.82 -20.38 -26.77
C ASP A 28 3.86 -19.07 -25.97
N GLU A 29 4.84 -18.92 -25.09
CA GLU A 29 5.20 -17.65 -24.44
C GLU A 29 5.70 -16.59 -25.45
N PHE A 30 6.24 -17.02 -26.60
CA PHE A 30 6.71 -16.17 -27.69
C PHE A 30 5.64 -15.88 -28.77
N ALA A 31 4.69 -16.79 -28.95
CA ALA A 31 3.66 -16.76 -29.99
C ALA A 31 2.51 -15.82 -29.58
N ASP A 32 2.20 -14.90 -30.48
CA ASP A 32 1.47 -13.69 -30.20
C ASP A 32 -0.01 -13.91 -29.81
N VAL A 33 -0.36 -13.61 -28.57
CA VAL A 33 -1.75 -13.38 -28.11
C VAL A 33 -2.05 -11.89 -27.87
N SER A 34 -1.12 -10.99 -28.20
CA SER A 34 -1.23 -9.54 -27.98
C SER A 34 -2.49 -8.85 -28.52
N PRO A 35 -3.16 -9.27 -29.63
CA PRO A 35 -4.36 -8.56 -30.09
C PRO A 35 -5.56 -8.67 -29.14
N PHE A 36 -5.55 -9.60 -28.18
CA PHE A 36 -6.64 -9.78 -27.20
C PHE A 36 -6.33 -9.18 -25.82
N TRP A 37 -5.08 -8.79 -25.57
CA TRP A 37 -4.68 -8.26 -24.26
C TRP A 37 -4.76 -6.74 -24.24
N THR A 38 -5.58 -6.21 -23.33
CA THR A 38 -5.54 -4.79 -22.98
C THR A 38 -4.35 -4.51 -22.08
N LEU A 39 -3.80 -3.29 -22.15
CA LEU A 39 -2.72 -2.86 -21.26
C LEU A 39 -3.08 -3.08 -19.79
N LEU A 40 -4.31 -2.73 -19.41
CA LEU A 40 -4.84 -2.96 -18.06
C LEU A 40 -4.86 -4.44 -17.67
N GLY A 41 -5.24 -5.34 -18.59
CA GLY A 41 -5.22 -6.78 -18.35
C GLY A 41 -3.81 -7.32 -18.14
N ALA A 42 -2.84 -6.88 -18.95
CA ALA A 42 -1.44 -7.26 -18.80
C ALA A 42 -0.83 -6.73 -17.50
N VAL A 43 -1.18 -5.50 -17.10
CA VAL A 43 -0.78 -4.93 -15.82
C VAL A 43 -1.36 -5.72 -14.65
N LYS A 44 -2.67 -6.00 -14.65
CA LYS A 44 -3.33 -6.79 -13.58
C LYS A 44 -2.74 -8.19 -13.43
N LEU A 45 -2.20 -8.75 -14.51
CA LEU A 45 -1.50 -10.03 -14.47
C LEU A 45 -0.08 -9.91 -13.87
N GLY A 46 0.48 -8.70 -13.79
CA GLY A 46 1.81 -8.42 -13.23
C GLY A 46 2.97 -8.80 -14.16
N SER A 47 2.71 -9.12 -15.42
CA SER A 47 3.75 -9.58 -16.35
C SER A 47 4.40 -8.41 -17.10
N ALA A 48 5.61 -8.02 -16.67
CA ALA A 48 6.39 -6.96 -17.32
C ALA A 48 6.66 -7.23 -18.81
N ARG A 49 6.84 -8.52 -19.19
CA ARG A 49 7.03 -8.93 -20.58
C ARG A 49 5.80 -8.67 -21.45
N LEU A 50 4.61 -9.03 -20.95
CA LEU A 50 3.36 -8.79 -21.67
C LEU A 50 3.06 -7.30 -21.75
N VAL A 51 3.33 -6.55 -20.68
CA VAL A 51 3.21 -5.08 -20.70
C VAL A 51 4.14 -4.49 -21.77
N HIS A 52 5.44 -4.80 -21.77
CA HIS A 52 6.38 -4.31 -22.79
C HIS A 52 5.91 -4.64 -24.20
N ARG A 53 5.39 -5.85 -24.44
CA ARG A 53 4.90 -6.26 -25.78
C ARG A 53 3.64 -5.49 -26.19
N VAL A 54 2.67 -5.35 -25.30
CA VAL A 54 1.45 -4.54 -25.55
C VAL A 54 1.84 -3.09 -25.81
N LEU A 55 2.80 -2.55 -25.05
CA LEU A 55 3.34 -1.20 -25.24
C LEU A 55 3.97 -1.02 -26.63
N CYS A 56 4.82 -1.94 -27.09
CA CYS A 56 5.40 -1.84 -28.44
C CYS A 56 4.35 -1.79 -29.55
N HIS A 57 3.23 -2.50 -29.41
CA HIS A 57 2.15 -2.49 -30.39
C HIS A 57 1.23 -1.26 -30.29
N THR A 58 0.94 -0.79 -29.08
CA THR A 58 0.13 0.42 -28.89
C THR A 58 0.92 1.70 -29.17
N CYS A 59 2.27 1.63 -29.12
CA CYS A 59 3.15 2.75 -29.41
C CYS A 59 3.02 3.27 -30.87
N GLU A 60 2.66 2.43 -31.84
CA GLU A 60 2.45 2.90 -33.22
C GLU A 60 1.22 3.82 -33.35
N SER A 61 0.31 3.80 -32.38
CA SER A 61 -0.94 4.59 -32.31
C SER A 61 -0.84 5.83 -31.39
N LEU A 62 0.38 6.21 -30.93
CA LEU A 62 0.68 7.19 -29.85
C LEU A 62 0.17 8.64 -29.99
N ARG A 63 -0.68 8.96 -30.97
CA ARG A 63 -1.19 10.33 -31.15
C ARG A 63 -2.68 10.52 -30.87
N ASP A 64 -3.40 9.46 -30.49
CA ASP A 64 -4.82 9.56 -30.16
C ASP A 64 -5.05 9.80 -28.66
N GLN A 65 -5.80 10.86 -28.33
CA GLN A 65 -6.19 11.24 -26.96
C GLN A 65 -6.86 10.09 -26.17
N ASN A 66 -7.42 9.09 -26.86
CA ASN A 66 -8.07 7.93 -26.27
C ASN A 66 -7.08 6.97 -25.58
N ASN A 67 -5.79 7.03 -25.92
CA ASN A 67 -4.77 6.16 -25.37
C ASN A 67 -4.30 6.64 -23.98
N LEU A 68 -4.17 7.96 -23.75
CA LEU A 68 -3.68 8.52 -22.48
C LEU A 68 -4.50 8.06 -21.26
N GLN A 69 -5.83 8.00 -21.39
CA GLN A 69 -6.73 7.52 -20.34
C GLN A 69 -6.55 6.03 -20.04
N GLN A 70 -6.21 5.20 -21.04
CA GLN A 70 -5.94 3.78 -20.85
C GLN A 70 -4.64 3.57 -20.06
N PHE A 71 -3.64 4.41 -20.30
CA PHE A 71 -2.39 4.40 -19.55
C PHE A 71 -2.56 4.86 -18.11
N GLU A 72 -3.31 5.94 -17.87
CA GLU A 72 -3.65 6.39 -16.52
C GLU A 72 -4.41 5.29 -15.75
N HIS A 73 -5.39 4.65 -16.38
CA HIS A 73 -6.12 3.51 -15.81
C HIS A 73 -5.24 2.29 -15.53
N ALA A 74 -4.19 2.07 -16.34
CA ALA A 74 -3.24 0.97 -16.13
C ALA A 74 -2.19 1.30 -15.05
N THR A 75 -1.83 2.57 -14.89
CA THR A 75 -0.80 3.02 -13.94
C THR A 75 -1.21 2.79 -12.49
N ARG A 76 -2.43 3.18 -12.11
CA ARG A 76 -2.89 3.05 -10.72
C ARG A 76 -2.82 1.60 -10.21
N PRO A 77 -3.37 0.59 -10.91
CA PRO A 77 -3.22 -0.81 -10.50
C PRO A 77 -1.76 -1.27 -10.44
N ALA A 78 -0.93 -0.90 -11.42
CA ALA A 78 0.51 -1.25 -11.42
C ALA A 78 1.21 -0.74 -10.17
N ALA A 79 0.94 0.51 -9.79
CA ALA A 79 1.50 1.14 -8.61
C ALA A 79 1.02 0.48 -7.31
N VAL A 80 -0.29 0.17 -7.20
CA VAL A 80 -0.85 -0.51 -6.02
C VAL A 80 -0.28 -1.92 -5.84
N MET A 81 0.01 -2.63 -6.93
CA MET A 81 0.66 -3.94 -6.89
C MET A 81 2.15 -3.87 -6.57
N GLY A 82 2.76 -2.67 -6.52
CA GLY A 82 4.19 -2.51 -6.26
C GLY A 82 5.09 -3.07 -7.36
N ASN A 83 4.59 -3.22 -8.60
CA ASN A 83 5.39 -3.81 -9.66
C ASN A 83 6.33 -2.76 -10.28
N LEU A 84 7.50 -2.58 -9.66
CA LEU A 84 8.52 -1.62 -10.09
C LEU A 84 8.88 -1.75 -11.57
N GLN A 85 9.02 -2.97 -12.08
CA GLN A 85 9.41 -3.21 -13.49
C GLN A 85 8.35 -2.68 -14.46
N VAL A 86 7.07 -2.94 -14.17
CA VAL A 86 5.95 -2.42 -14.98
C VAL A 86 5.90 -0.89 -14.91
N MET A 87 6.10 -0.31 -13.72
CA MET A 87 6.10 1.14 -13.53
C MET A 87 7.26 1.84 -14.25
N GLN A 88 8.45 1.25 -14.24
CA GLN A 88 9.61 1.73 -15.00
C GLN A 88 9.32 1.71 -16.51
N LEU A 89 8.78 0.61 -17.02
CA LEU A 89 8.40 0.49 -18.43
C LEU A 89 7.36 1.54 -18.84
N LEU A 90 6.33 1.75 -18.02
CA LEU A 90 5.31 2.77 -18.28
C LEU A 90 5.87 4.20 -18.26
N HIS A 91 6.87 4.45 -17.41
CA HIS A 91 7.54 5.74 -17.33
C HIS A 91 8.52 5.98 -18.49
N GLU A 92 9.27 4.97 -18.92
CA GLU A 92 10.22 5.04 -20.05
C GLU A 92 9.53 5.41 -21.38
N VAL A 93 8.31 4.91 -21.59
CA VAL A 93 7.50 5.26 -22.78
C VAL A 93 6.99 6.71 -22.71
N GLY A 94 7.18 7.40 -21.59
CA GLY A 94 6.85 8.82 -21.42
C GLY A 94 5.35 9.08 -21.24
N VAL A 95 4.57 8.04 -20.91
CA VAL A 95 3.10 8.13 -20.86
C VAL A 95 2.57 8.46 -19.48
N VAL A 96 3.38 8.28 -18.43
CA VAL A 96 2.95 8.43 -17.05
C VAL A 96 3.63 9.62 -16.40
N ALA A 97 2.83 10.65 -16.10
CA ALA A 97 3.20 11.68 -15.15
C ALA A 97 3.08 11.12 -13.72
N LEU A 98 4.20 11.02 -13.00
CA LEU A 98 4.19 10.68 -11.58
C LEU A 98 3.47 11.79 -10.80
N ASN A 99 2.47 11.40 -10.03
CA ASN A 99 1.63 12.30 -9.23
C ASN A 99 1.52 11.77 -7.79
N ASN A 100 0.87 12.54 -6.90
CA ASN A 100 0.68 12.15 -5.50
C ASN A 100 -0.01 10.79 -5.37
N THR A 101 -0.96 10.46 -6.25
CA THR A 101 -1.64 9.15 -6.22
C THR A 101 -0.69 7.98 -6.49
N THR A 102 0.38 8.20 -7.25
CA THR A 102 1.42 7.19 -7.51
C THR A 102 2.33 7.02 -6.30
N ALA A 103 2.67 8.10 -5.61
CA ALA A 103 3.44 8.06 -4.35
C ALA A 103 2.66 7.32 -3.25
N VAL A 104 1.38 7.65 -3.06
CA VAL A 104 0.48 6.94 -2.13
C VAL A 104 0.34 5.46 -2.51
N ALA A 105 0.17 5.13 -3.78
CA ALA A 105 0.08 3.74 -4.22
C ALA A 105 1.40 2.98 -4.00
N ALA A 106 2.55 3.63 -4.17
CA ALA A 106 3.84 3.05 -3.84
C ALA A 106 3.96 2.74 -2.34
N ALA A 107 3.55 3.68 -1.48
CA ALA A 107 3.51 3.47 -0.03
C ALA A 107 2.54 2.33 0.35
N LEU A 108 1.35 2.29 -0.25
CA LEU A 108 0.34 1.24 -0.07
C LEU A 108 0.85 -0.15 -0.46
N SER A 109 1.68 -0.23 -1.50
CA SER A 109 2.25 -1.50 -1.96
C SER A 109 3.26 -2.11 -0.99
N GLY A 110 3.85 -1.29 -0.11
CA GLY A 110 4.92 -1.72 0.80
C GLY A 110 6.27 -1.99 0.12
N ASP A 111 6.39 -1.83 -1.21
CA ASP A 111 7.66 -2.01 -1.91
C ASP A 111 8.55 -0.75 -1.76
N LEU A 112 9.50 -0.84 -0.84
CA LEU A 112 10.49 0.20 -0.58
C LEU A 112 11.32 0.55 -1.83
N SER A 113 11.59 -0.42 -2.69
CA SER A 113 12.37 -0.19 -3.92
C SER A 113 11.58 0.70 -4.89
N PHE A 114 10.27 0.44 -4.98
CA PHE A 114 9.37 1.25 -5.78
C PHE A 114 9.24 2.67 -5.23
N LEU A 115 9.06 2.82 -3.90
CA LEU A 115 8.99 4.14 -3.29
C LEU A 115 10.27 4.98 -3.49
N LYS A 116 11.45 4.36 -3.33
CA LYS A 116 12.75 5.00 -3.60
C LYS A 116 12.89 5.40 -5.07
N TRP A 117 12.39 4.59 -5.99
CA TRP A 117 12.37 4.93 -7.41
C TRP A 117 11.47 6.13 -7.70
N VAL A 118 10.27 6.20 -7.11
CA VAL A 118 9.38 7.36 -7.25
C VAL A 118 10.05 8.62 -6.70
N GLN A 119 10.72 8.54 -5.54
CA GLN A 119 11.46 9.65 -4.95
C GLN A 119 12.63 10.12 -5.82
N ALA A 120 13.40 9.20 -6.39
CA ALA A 120 14.52 9.53 -7.27
C ALA A 120 14.04 10.17 -8.59
N THR A 121 12.92 9.71 -9.12
CA THR A 121 12.38 10.16 -10.42
C THR A 121 11.59 11.46 -10.30
N ALA A 122 10.87 11.65 -9.19
CA ALA A 122 10.02 12.81 -8.92
C ALA A 122 10.16 13.30 -7.47
N PRO A 123 11.32 13.90 -7.10
CA PRO A 123 11.58 14.33 -5.73
C PRO A 123 10.58 15.40 -5.25
N ARG A 124 9.99 16.17 -6.17
CA ARG A 124 8.99 17.21 -5.87
C ARG A 124 7.76 16.68 -5.13
N LEU A 125 7.40 15.41 -5.34
CA LEU A 125 6.27 14.76 -4.68
C LEU A 125 6.50 14.60 -3.17
N PHE A 126 7.76 14.55 -2.72
CA PHE A 126 8.10 14.34 -1.31
C PHE A 126 8.60 15.60 -0.59
N HIS A 127 8.77 16.72 -1.30
CA HIS A 127 9.35 17.96 -0.73
C HIS A 127 8.31 19.02 -0.30
N HIS A 128 7.00 18.81 -0.52
CA HIS A 128 5.96 19.76 -0.11
C HIS A 128 5.44 19.48 1.31
N ALA A 129 6.35 19.52 2.28
CA ALA A 129 6.06 19.26 3.70
C ALA A 129 5.40 20.46 4.42
N ARG A 130 4.34 21.07 3.88
CA ARG A 130 3.65 22.20 4.56
C ARG A 130 2.12 22.09 4.63
N SER A 131 1.52 21.03 4.11
CA SER A 131 0.09 20.80 4.25
C SER A 131 -0.18 19.43 4.86
N TRP A 132 -0.86 19.44 6.00
CA TRP A 132 -1.47 18.30 6.71
C TRP A 132 -2.29 17.37 5.79
N ALA A 133 -2.81 17.87 4.68
CA ALA A 133 -3.61 17.10 3.72
C ALA A 133 -2.79 16.25 2.72
N GLU A 134 -1.45 16.36 2.72
CA GLU A 134 -0.58 15.72 1.71
C GLU A 134 0.32 14.60 2.25
N GLN A 135 0.28 14.27 3.55
CA GLN A 135 1.11 13.21 4.16
C GLN A 135 0.44 11.81 4.15
N VAL A 136 -0.33 11.52 3.10
CA VAL A 136 -1.14 10.28 3.01
C VAL A 136 -0.26 9.03 2.87
N GLU A 137 0.97 9.16 2.39
CA GLU A 137 1.92 8.06 2.25
C GLU A 137 2.27 7.42 3.60
N PHE A 138 2.47 8.23 4.65
CA PHE A 138 2.80 7.72 5.97
C PHE A 138 1.61 6.98 6.57
N ASP A 139 0.43 7.61 6.59
CA ASP A 139 -0.77 7.03 7.19
C ASP A 139 -1.09 5.67 6.57
N VAL A 140 -1.05 5.59 5.24
CA VAL A 140 -1.34 4.35 4.50
C VAL A 140 -0.28 3.28 4.74
N ALA A 141 1.00 3.63 4.78
CA ALA A 141 2.07 2.67 5.08
C ALA A 141 2.00 2.15 6.52
N ALA A 142 1.66 3.03 7.47
CA ALA A 142 1.49 2.73 8.88
C ALA A 142 0.27 1.84 9.14
N GLU A 143 -0.89 2.16 8.55
CA GLU A 143 -2.11 1.35 8.60
C GLU A 143 -1.90 -0.05 8.00
N ARG A 144 -1.08 -0.16 6.95
CA ARG A 144 -0.74 -1.46 6.34
C ARG A 144 0.32 -2.25 7.10
N GLY A 145 1.01 -1.65 8.05
CA GLY A 145 2.08 -2.31 8.80
C GLY A 145 3.36 -2.51 8.01
N CYS A 146 3.57 -1.71 6.95
CA CYS A 146 4.76 -1.80 6.12
C CYS A 146 5.97 -1.16 6.83
N LEU A 147 6.49 -1.83 7.87
CA LEU A 147 7.50 -1.28 8.79
C LEU A 147 8.72 -0.70 8.06
N ASN A 148 9.27 -1.39 7.06
CA ASN A 148 10.43 -0.90 6.30
C ASN A 148 10.15 0.44 5.59
N THR A 149 8.94 0.60 5.07
CA THR A 149 8.49 1.83 4.40
C THR A 149 8.28 2.94 5.40
N VAL A 150 7.65 2.61 6.54
CA VAL A 150 7.45 3.55 7.65
C VAL A 150 8.81 4.06 8.16
N GLN A 151 9.73 3.15 8.50
CA GLN A 151 11.09 3.48 8.95
C GLN A 151 11.78 4.44 7.98
N TRP A 152 11.75 4.11 6.69
CA TRP A 152 12.36 4.96 5.67
C TRP A 152 11.69 6.34 5.57
N LEU A 153 10.36 6.42 5.65
CA LEU A 153 9.63 7.69 5.61
C LEU A 153 9.97 8.57 6.82
N VAL A 154 10.03 8.00 8.03
CA VAL A 154 10.39 8.73 9.26
C VAL A 154 11.84 9.23 9.19
N GLU A 155 12.78 8.39 8.75
CA GLU A 155 14.19 8.76 8.63
C GLU A 155 14.43 9.82 7.55
N ALA A 156 13.76 9.69 6.39
CA ALA A 156 13.89 10.61 5.28
C ALA A 156 13.16 11.94 5.52
N PHE A 157 12.06 11.91 6.27
CA PHE A 157 11.18 13.05 6.51
C PHE A 157 10.73 13.10 7.99
N PRO A 158 11.58 13.60 8.91
CA PRO A 158 11.30 13.60 10.35
C PRO A 158 10.03 14.34 10.81
N GLY A 159 9.38 15.10 9.92
CA GLY A 159 8.12 15.82 10.16
C GLY A 159 6.87 15.14 9.60
N THR A 160 6.96 13.89 9.12
CA THR A 160 5.78 13.14 8.64
C THR A 160 5.03 12.42 9.73
N VAL A 161 5.66 12.19 10.89
CA VAL A 161 5.05 11.46 12.00
C VAL A 161 4.53 12.45 13.01
N TRP A 162 3.23 12.39 13.24
CA TRP A 162 2.53 13.24 14.20
C TRP A 162 1.48 12.47 15.00
N SER A 163 1.23 11.20 14.69
CA SER A 163 0.29 10.35 15.43
C SER A 163 0.63 8.86 15.30
N LEU A 164 0.27 8.09 16.33
CA LEU A 164 0.22 6.62 16.29
C LEU A 164 -1.09 6.08 15.69
N GLY A 165 -2.08 6.95 15.48
CA GLY A 165 -3.44 6.63 15.03
C GLY A 165 -3.50 5.70 13.82
N PRO A 166 -2.83 6.02 12.69
CA PRO A 166 -2.87 5.17 11.51
C PRO A 166 -2.31 3.76 11.74
N ALA A 167 -1.18 3.64 12.46
CA ALA A 167 -0.60 2.33 12.80
C ALA A 167 -1.52 1.53 13.75
N ALA A 168 -2.16 2.23 14.68
CA ALA A 168 -3.09 1.66 15.65
C ALA A 168 -4.40 1.20 15.01
N LEU A 169 -4.93 1.96 14.04
CA LEU A 169 -6.07 1.61 13.20
C LEU A 169 -5.82 0.31 12.42
N GLY A 170 -4.61 0.14 11.91
CA GLY A 170 -4.21 -1.05 11.16
C GLY A 170 -3.90 -2.28 12.03
N GLY A 171 -3.83 -2.12 13.35
CA GLY A 171 -3.53 -3.22 14.27
C GLY A 171 -2.07 -3.70 14.26
N ASN A 172 -1.16 -2.90 13.70
CA ASN A 172 0.22 -3.33 13.51
C ASN A 172 1.07 -3.01 14.75
N LEU A 173 1.01 -3.90 15.74
CA LEU A 173 1.70 -3.72 17.02
C LEU A 173 3.21 -3.45 16.87
N GLU A 174 3.88 -4.09 15.92
CA GLU A 174 5.31 -3.89 15.67
C GLU A 174 5.61 -2.46 15.20
N THR A 175 4.82 -1.95 14.26
CA THR A 175 4.91 -0.56 13.78
C THR A 175 4.59 0.43 14.89
N VAL A 176 3.56 0.16 15.71
CA VAL A 176 3.19 1.02 16.85
C VAL A 176 4.34 1.09 17.87
N LYS A 177 4.94 -0.04 18.23
CA LYS A 177 6.11 -0.10 19.13
C LYS A 177 7.28 0.70 18.57
N TRP A 178 7.61 0.46 17.30
CA TRP A 178 8.73 1.14 16.66
C TRP A 178 8.52 2.66 16.63
N LEU A 179 7.33 3.12 16.24
CA LEU A 179 6.98 4.55 16.23
C LEU A 179 7.01 5.16 17.63
N HIS A 180 6.50 4.45 18.64
CA HIS A 180 6.52 4.91 20.03
C HIS A 180 7.96 5.11 20.54
N GLU A 181 8.88 4.20 20.21
CA GLU A 181 10.27 4.25 20.67
C GLU A 181 11.15 5.22 19.86
N HIS A 182 10.90 5.39 18.55
CA HIS A 182 11.85 6.04 17.63
C HIS A 182 11.34 7.35 17.02
N ALA A 183 10.02 7.58 16.93
CA ALA A 183 9.50 8.75 16.24
C ALA A 183 9.51 10.04 17.08
N ASN A 184 9.93 9.96 18.36
CA ASN A 184 10.02 11.07 19.29
C ASN A 184 8.77 11.96 19.29
N LEU A 185 7.61 11.31 19.17
CA LEU A 185 6.29 11.93 19.26
C LEU A 185 6.20 12.48 20.68
N GLY A 186 6.32 13.81 20.82
CA GLY A 186 6.10 14.47 22.11
C GLY A 186 4.68 14.21 22.63
N GLU A 187 4.32 14.81 23.78
CA GLU A 187 2.96 14.71 24.34
C GLU A 187 1.87 15.12 23.32
N GLU A 188 2.17 16.03 22.39
CA GLU A 188 1.25 16.45 21.31
C GLU A 188 1.03 15.39 20.21
N GLY A 189 1.99 14.49 20.00
CA GLY A 189 1.92 13.47 18.93
C GLY A 189 1.13 12.22 19.34
N CYS A 190 0.53 12.28 20.52
CA CYS A 190 0.04 11.14 21.25
C CYS A 190 -1.39 11.39 21.70
N THR A 191 -2.26 11.44 20.71
CA THR A 191 -3.66 11.75 20.95
C THR A 191 -4.41 10.50 21.42
N PRO A 192 -5.48 10.69 22.22
CA PRO A 192 -6.42 9.63 22.57
C PRO A 192 -6.95 8.85 21.35
N ASP A 193 -6.93 9.48 20.17
CA ASP A 193 -7.31 8.87 18.90
C ASP A 193 -6.60 7.54 18.63
N ALA A 194 -5.34 7.36 19.06
CA ALA A 194 -4.63 6.10 18.81
C ALA A 194 -5.32 4.91 19.50
N VAL A 195 -5.79 5.12 20.74
CA VAL A 195 -6.55 4.10 21.49
C VAL A 195 -7.92 3.93 20.88
N ASP A 196 -8.61 5.02 20.52
CA ASP A 196 -9.95 4.98 19.92
C ASP A 196 -9.96 4.20 18.60
N HIS A 197 -8.97 4.42 17.72
CA HIS A 197 -8.82 3.71 16.45
C HIS A 197 -8.50 2.23 16.64
N ALA A 198 -7.59 1.88 17.55
CA ALA A 198 -7.26 0.48 17.85
C ALA A 198 -8.46 -0.24 18.47
N ALA A 199 -9.15 0.40 19.41
CA ALA A 199 -10.32 -0.15 20.09
C ALA A 199 -11.48 -0.37 19.10
N GLY A 200 -11.83 0.65 18.33
CA GLY A 200 -12.85 0.56 17.29
C GLY A 200 -12.52 -0.45 16.19
N SER A 201 -11.25 -0.82 16.02
CA SER A 201 -10.84 -1.84 15.04
C SER A 201 -10.64 -3.22 15.66
N GLY A 202 -10.80 -3.36 16.99
CA GLY A 202 -10.71 -4.62 17.70
C GLY A 202 -9.28 -5.11 17.97
N HIS A 203 -8.28 -4.22 17.86
CA HIS A 203 -6.87 -4.57 18.02
C HIS A 203 -6.46 -4.54 19.50
N LEU A 204 -6.90 -5.58 20.24
CA LEU A 204 -6.72 -5.72 21.69
C LEU A 204 -5.26 -5.61 22.13
N ASP A 205 -4.34 -6.19 21.37
CA ASP A 205 -2.90 -6.18 21.64
C ASP A 205 -2.29 -4.79 21.54
N VAL A 206 -2.72 -4.00 20.55
CA VAL A 206 -2.36 -2.59 20.41
C VAL A 206 -2.94 -1.77 21.57
N VAL A 207 -4.22 -1.98 21.92
CA VAL A 207 -4.86 -1.30 23.05
C VAL A 207 -4.11 -1.58 24.36
N GLN A 208 -3.78 -2.84 24.64
CA GLN A 208 -2.99 -3.22 25.82
C GLN A 208 -1.62 -2.54 25.85
N PHE A 209 -0.92 -2.51 24.70
CA PHE A 209 0.37 -1.85 24.61
C PHE A 209 0.26 -0.35 24.89
N LEU A 210 -0.73 0.32 24.31
CA LEU A 210 -0.96 1.76 24.50
C LEU A 210 -1.28 2.07 25.97
N TYR A 211 -2.17 1.31 26.62
CA TYR A 211 -2.47 1.51 28.06
C TYR A 211 -1.29 1.21 28.99
N ALA A 212 -0.44 0.24 28.65
CA ALA A 212 0.71 -0.11 29.47
C ALA A 212 1.84 0.94 29.40
N ASN A 213 1.91 1.71 28.31
CA ASN A 213 3.04 2.61 28.03
C ASN A 213 2.63 4.10 27.96
N ARG A 214 1.34 4.42 28.02
CA ARG A 214 0.84 5.80 27.90
C ARG A 214 -0.20 6.14 28.96
N THR A 215 -0.26 7.42 29.32
CA THR A 215 -1.15 7.94 30.36
C THR A 215 -2.37 8.69 29.83
N GLU A 216 -2.39 9.08 28.55
CA GLU A 216 -3.50 9.86 27.96
C GLU A 216 -4.82 9.06 27.86
N GLY A 217 -4.74 7.73 27.82
CA GLY A 217 -5.91 6.85 27.71
C GLY A 217 -6.67 7.00 26.38
N GLY A 218 -7.84 6.36 26.29
CA GLY A 218 -8.81 6.56 25.21
C GLY A 218 -9.97 7.45 25.64
N THR A 219 -10.71 7.98 24.66
CA THR A 219 -11.91 8.78 24.95
C THR A 219 -13.15 7.91 25.07
N ALA A 220 -14.28 8.50 25.49
CA ALA A 220 -15.59 7.83 25.45
C ALA A 220 -15.96 7.27 24.05
N ILE A 221 -15.37 7.79 22.97
CA ILE A 221 -15.57 7.31 21.60
C ILE A 221 -15.04 5.88 21.44
N ALA A 222 -13.96 5.50 22.13
CA ALA A 222 -13.44 4.12 22.09
C ALA A 222 -14.53 3.11 22.47
N ALA A 223 -15.24 3.37 23.58
CA ALA A 223 -16.29 2.48 24.06
C ALA A 223 -17.46 2.41 23.07
N VAL A 224 -17.95 3.55 22.59
CA VAL A 224 -19.04 3.60 21.59
C VAL A 224 -18.66 2.83 20.32
N LEU A 225 -17.47 3.06 19.77
CA LEU A 225 -17.00 2.36 18.56
C LEU A 225 -16.86 0.86 18.79
N THR A 226 -16.37 0.44 19.96
CA THR A 226 -16.29 -0.99 20.30
C THR A 226 -17.66 -1.64 20.45
N GLU A 227 -18.66 -0.95 20.99
CA GLU A 227 -20.04 -1.44 21.07
C GLU A 227 -20.69 -1.55 19.70
N GLU A 228 -20.63 -0.49 18.89
CA GLU A 228 -21.22 -0.47 17.54
C GLU A 228 -20.64 -1.55 16.63
N ARG A 229 -19.33 -1.83 16.77
CA ARG A 229 -18.62 -2.81 15.93
C ARG A 229 -18.55 -4.21 16.57
N GLY A 230 -19.10 -4.41 17.76
CA GLY A 230 -19.17 -5.71 18.44
C GLY A 230 -17.81 -6.24 18.91
N MET A 231 -16.89 -5.36 19.32
CA MET A 231 -15.54 -5.71 19.77
C MET A 231 -15.53 -6.12 21.25
N PHE A 232 -16.12 -7.27 21.55
CA PHE A 232 -16.38 -7.75 22.92
C PHE A 232 -15.12 -7.91 23.78
N GLU A 233 -13.99 -8.30 23.20
CA GLU A 233 -12.75 -8.50 23.96
C GLU A 233 -12.15 -7.17 24.45
N VAL A 234 -12.23 -6.12 23.62
CA VAL A 234 -11.79 -4.78 24.00
C VAL A 234 -12.73 -4.16 25.02
N LEU A 235 -14.05 -4.33 24.84
CA LEU A 235 -15.05 -3.90 25.84
C LEU A 235 -14.83 -4.54 27.20
N ARG A 236 -14.51 -5.84 27.20
CA ARG A 236 -14.20 -6.57 28.42
C ARG A 236 -12.95 -6.00 29.08
N LEU A 237 -11.91 -5.67 28.30
CA LEU A 237 -10.71 -5.03 28.84
C LEU A 237 -11.03 -3.67 29.47
N PHE A 238 -11.86 -2.84 28.83
CA PHE A 238 -12.31 -1.56 29.40
C PHE A 238 -13.06 -1.74 30.72
N ALA A 239 -13.96 -2.73 30.79
CA ALA A 239 -14.72 -3.04 32.00
C ALA A 239 -13.83 -3.62 33.13
N GLU A 240 -12.85 -4.47 32.79
CA GLU A 240 -11.96 -5.12 33.78
C GLU A 240 -10.93 -4.16 34.37
N GLN A 241 -10.42 -3.20 33.58
CA GLN A 241 -9.39 -2.28 34.04
C GLN A 241 -9.93 -0.96 34.61
N ASN A 242 -11.27 -0.78 34.67
CA ASN A 242 -11.94 0.45 35.12
C ASN A 242 -11.30 1.71 34.51
N ILE A 243 -10.92 1.60 33.24
CA ILE A 243 -10.22 2.65 32.52
C ILE A 243 -11.23 3.79 32.34
N GLY A 244 -11.01 4.89 33.05
CA GLY A 244 -11.79 6.10 32.92
C GLY A 244 -11.72 6.57 31.48
N LEU A 245 -12.81 6.40 30.74
CA LEU A 245 -13.01 7.06 29.46
C LEU A 245 -13.01 8.55 29.76
N VAL A 246 -11.98 9.27 29.32
CA VAL A 246 -11.90 10.71 29.53
C VAL A 246 -13.09 11.34 28.80
N ILE A 247 -13.99 11.96 29.55
CA ILE A 247 -15.08 12.76 28.98
C ILE A 247 -14.43 14.09 28.59
N PRO A 248 -14.37 14.45 27.29
CA PRO A 248 -13.81 15.73 26.91
C PRO A 248 -14.77 16.82 27.37
N GLY A 249 -14.44 17.50 28.47
CA GLY A 249 -15.26 18.57 29.06
C GLY A 249 -15.08 18.84 30.55
N GLU A 250 -14.41 17.97 31.32
CA GLU A 250 -13.94 18.33 32.67
C GLU A 250 -12.50 18.86 32.55
N GLU A 251 -12.37 20.09 32.05
CA GLU A 251 -11.23 20.90 32.48
C GLU A 251 -11.38 21.09 33.99
N ASP A 252 -10.30 20.86 34.73
CA ASP A 252 -10.18 21.06 36.16
C ASP A 252 -10.60 22.49 36.57
N GLU A 253 -11.90 22.70 36.82
CA GLU A 253 -12.36 23.65 37.82
C GLU A 253 -12.19 22.98 39.20
N ASP A 254 -10.97 23.02 39.74
CA ASP A 254 -10.63 23.08 41.16
C ASP A 254 -9.30 22.36 41.46
N LEU A 255 -8.19 23.13 41.49
CA LEU A 255 -7.32 23.36 42.68
C LEU A 255 -6.05 24.16 42.33
#